data_AF-A0A1I9YJT7-F1
#
_entry.id   AF-A0A1I9YJT7-F1
#
_cell.length_a   1.000
_cell.length_b   1.000
_cell.length_c   1.000
_cell.angle_alpha   90.00
_cell.angle_beta   90.00
_cell.angle_gamma   90.00
#
_symmetry.space_group_name_H-M   'P 1'
#
loop_
_entity.id
_entity.type
_entity.pdbx_description
1 polymer ?
#
loop_
_entity_poly.entity_id
_entity_poly.type
_entity_poly.pdbx_seq_one_letter_code
_entity_poly.pdbx_strand_id
1 'polypeptide(L)'
;MQAPLPLVSQTSSSLLAGLLPGRFAGDIGLAFASLPAGVQVAFAIVLGLVIGSVLNVVVHRLPIMLERAWRTEIREATNEPQPDDRLPARYNLWVPRSACPHCGHALSAWENLPVLSYLLLHGRCSACGTHISARYPLLEIASAAFAVGALTAFGPTLMALAAFGLCATLLAMSAIDIDTHLLPDSLTLPLLWAGLIVNFNGMFTNLHDAVLGAIFGYLVLWAVHWVFKLVRGIEGMGYGDFKLLAALGAWLGWPALPQIVLIAAVAGAVIGLAAMWRGRMRFEEPLPFGPFLAAGGAFTLFVGTPLYLALGG
;
A
#
# COMPACT_ATOMS: atom_id res chain seq x y z
N MET A 1 -15.11 -57.30 -3.37
CA MET A 1 -15.42 -56.32 -4.43
C MET A 1 -16.55 -55.43 -3.94
N GLN A 2 -16.22 -54.22 -3.47
CA GLN A 2 -17.03 -52.99 -3.46
C GLN A 2 -16.26 -51.99 -2.58
N ALA A 3 -15.58 -51.04 -3.23
CA ALA A 3 -14.96 -49.90 -2.56
C ALA A 3 -16.07 -48.88 -2.21
N PRO A 4 -15.98 -48.18 -1.07
CA PRO A 4 -16.94 -47.13 -0.75
C PRO A 4 -16.77 -45.92 -1.68
N LEU A 5 -17.90 -45.38 -2.13
CA LEU A 5 -18.02 -44.19 -2.96
C LEU A 5 -17.37 -42.96 -2.29
N PRO A 6 -16.67 -42.10 -3.05
CA PRO A 6 -16.29 -40.78 -2.56
C PRO A 6 -17.53 -39.86 -2.51
N LEU A 7 -17.87 -39.42 -1.29
CA LEU A 7 -18.80 -38.33 -1.00
C LEU A 7 -18.14 -36.97 -1.25
N VAL A 8 -17.86 -36.64 -2.51
CA VAL A 8 -17.71 -35.23 -2.94
C VAL A 8 -18.30 -35.12 -4.34
N SER A 9 -19.47 -34.52 -4.43
CA SER A 9 -20.13 -34.19 -5.69
C SER A 9 -19.29 -33.20 -6.49
N GLN A 10 -18.80 -33.63 -7.65
CA GLN A 10 -18.15 -32.81 -8.68
C GLN A 10 -19.14 -31.86 -9.40
N THR A 11 -19.91 -31.06 -8.67
CA THR A 11 -20.98 -30.23 -9.29
C THR A 11 -21.02 -28.77 -8.85
N SER A 12 -19.93 -28.22 -8.29
CA SER A 12 -19.85 -26.78 -7.97
C SER A 12 -18.76 -26.00 -8.72
N SER A 13 -17.91 -26.65 -9.53
CA SER A 13 -16.82 -25.97 -10.25
C SER A 13 -17.22 -25.34 -11.60
N SER A 14 -18.44 -25.54 -12.10
CA SER A 14 -18.83 -25.11 -13.45
C SER A 14 -19.68 -23.83 -13.52
N LEU A 15 -20.37 -23.42 -12.45
CA LEU A 15 -21.28 -22.28 -12.49
C LEU A 15 -20.60 -20.91 -12.31
N LEU A 16 -19.46 -20.85 -11.61
CA LEU A 16 -18.68 -19.61 -11.45
C LEU A 16 -17.52 -19.46 -12.45
N ALA A 17 -17.07 -20.55 -13.06
CA ALA A 17 -16.03 -20.53 -14.09
C ALA A 17 -16.50 -19.83 -15.39
N GLY A 18 -17.81 -19.76 -15.63
CA GLY A 18 -18.41 -19.12 -16.80
C GLY A 18 -18.71 -17.62 -16.66
N LEU A 19 -18.57 -17.04 -15.47
CA LEU A 19 -18.98 -15.66 -15.16
C LEU A 19 -17.82 -14.71 -14.85
N LEU A 20 -16.57 -15.21 -14.89
CA LEU A 20 -15.37 -14.39 -14.70
C LEU A 20 -14.64 -14.15 -16.04
N PRO A 21 -13.98 -12.99 -16.21
CA PRO A 21 -13.17 -12.61 -17.37
C PRO A 21 -11.89 -13.46 -17.56
N GLY A 22 -11.88 -14.73 -17.13
CA GLY A 22 -10.71 -15.62 -17.13
C GLY A 22 -10.15 -15.92 -18.51
N ARG A 23 -11.00 -15.99 -19.55
CA ARG A 23 -10.53 -16.09 -20.95
C ARG A 23 -9.85 -14.80 -21.41
N PHE A 24 -10.50 -13.65 -21.19
CA PHE A 24 -10.01 -12.36 -21.66
C PHE A 24 -8.72 -11.91 -20.95
N ALA A 25 -8.63 -12.11 -19.63
CA ALA A 25 -7.41 -11.83 -18.86
C ALA A 25 -6.27 -12.80 -19.22
N GLY A 26 -6.59 -14.07 -19.52
CA GLY A 26 -5.63 -15.04 -20.03
C GLY A 26 -5.08 -14.65 -21.41
N ASP A 27 -5.95 -14.25 -22.33
CA ASP A 27 -5.57 -13.89 -23.70
C ASP A 27 -4.69 -12.62 -23.75
N ILE A 28 -5.01 -11.61 -22.93
CA ILE A 28 -4.18 -10.40 -22.81
C ILE A 28 -2.83 -10.71 -22.16
N GLY A 29 -2.81 -11.51 -21.10
CA GLY A 29 -1.58 -11.92 -20.43
C GLY A 29 -0.65 -12.69 -21.37
N LEU A 30 -1.20 -13.60 -22.15
CA LEU A 30 -0.46 -14.37 -23.16
C LEU A 30 0.05 -13.48 -24.31
N ALA A 31 -0.77 -12.55 -24.79
CA ALA A 31 -0.35 -11.58 -25.80
C ALA A 31 0.79 -10.70 -25.29
N PHE A 32 0.70 -10.19 -24.06
CA PHE A 32 1.77 -9.40 -23.45
C PHE A 32 3.03 -10.24 -23.20
N ALA A 33 2.87 -11.50 -22.79
CA ALA A 33 3.97 -12.44 -22.62
C ALA A 33 4.71 -12.75 -23.92
N SER A 34 4.03 -12.67 -25.07
CA SER A 34 4.64 -12.87 -26.39
C SER A 34 5.55 -11.72 -26.85
N LEU A 35 5.46 -10.55 -26.20
CA LEU A 35 6.29 -9.40 -26.53
C LEU A 35 7.75 -9.61 -26.07
N PRO A 36 8.74 -8.97 -26.73
CA PRO A 36 10.12 -9.00 -26.26
C PRO A 36 10.24 -8.52 -24.81
N ALA A 37 11.10 -9.16 -24.02
CA ALA A 37 11.27 -8.84 -22.59
C ALA A 37 11.58 -7.35 -22.36
N GLY A 38 12.37 -6.72 -23.23
CA GLY A 38 12.66 -5.29 -23.15
C GLY A 38 11.40 -4.41 -23.28
N VAL A 39 10.43 -4.81 -24.11
CA VAL A 39 9.14 -4.10 -24.26
C VAL A 39 8.29 -4.28 -23.01
N GLN A 40 8.26 -5.48 -22.44
CA GLN A 40 7.51 -5.75 -21.21
C GLN A 40 8.04 -4.91 -20.03
N VAL A 41 9.36 -4.87 -19.86
CA VAL A 41 10.01 -4.07 -18.81
C VAL A 41 9.79 -2.58 -19.04
N ALA A 42 9.93 -2.09 -20.28
CA ALA A 42 9.67 -0.69 -20.60
C ALA A 42 8.21 -0.31 -20.27
N PHE A 43 7.25 -1.17 -20.60
CA PHE A 43 5.86 -0.98 -20.24
C PHE A 43 5.66 -0.93 -18.72
N ALA A 44 6.26 -1.86 -17.97
CA ALA A 44 6.17 -1.87 -16.51
C ALA A 44 6.76 -0.60 -15.86
N ILE A 45 7.89 -0.10 -16.39
CA ILE A 45 8.49 1.17 -15.94
C ILE A 45 7.51 2.32 -16.18
N VAL A 46 6.99 2.47 -17.41
CA VAL A 46 6.06 3.56 -17.73
C VAL A 46 4.79 3.48 -16.89
N LEU A 47 4.21 2.28 -16.76
CA LEU A 47 3.02 2.05 -15.93
C LEU A 47 3.29 2.44 -14.48
N GLY A 48 4.38 1.97 -13.88
CA GLY A 48 4.72 2.26 -12.50
C GLY A 48 5.03 3.74 -12.26
N LEU A 49 5.68 4.42 -13.22
CA LEU A 49 5.89 5.87 -13.17
C LEU A 49 4.56 6.64 -13.17
N VAL A 50 3.63 6.28 -14.07
CA VAL A 50 2.30 6.91 -14.16
C VAL A 50 1.49 6.67 -12.88
N ILE A 51 1.45 5.43 -12.40
CA ILE A 51 0.74 5.08 -11.17
C ILE A 51 1.38 5.79 -9.97
N GLY A 52 2.71 5.82 -9.87
CA GLY A 52 3.42 6.56 -8.82
C GLY A 52 3.09 8.05 -8.80
N SER A 53 2.87 8.67 -9.97
CA SER A 53 2.43 10.06 -10.05
C SER A 53 1.01 10.25 -9.53
N VAL A 54 0.11 9.29 -9.78
CA VAL A 54 -1.22 9.26 -9.15
C VAL A 54 -1.10 9.05 -7.64
N LEU A 55 -0.18 8.19 -7.17
CA LEU A 55 0.05 7.99 -5.74
C LEU A 55 0.49 9.29 -5.05
N ASN A 56 1.31 10.13 -5.70
CA ASN A 56 1.65 11.45 -5.15
C ASN A 56 0.40 12.31 -4.87
N VAL A 57 -0.59 12.25 -5.76
CA VAL A 57 -1.87 12.95 -5.57
C VAL A 57 -2.65 12.33 -4.40
N VAL A 58 -2.73 11.01 -4.32
CA VAL A 58 -3.42 10.30 -3.24
C VAL A 58 -2.78 10.62 -1.88
N VAL A 59 -1.45 10.50 -1.79
CA VAL A 59 -0.67 10.75 -0.58
C VAL A 59 -0.90 12.17 -0.05
N HIS A 60 -0.91 13.15 -0.95
CA HIS A 60 -1.10 14.54 -0.55
C HIS A 60 -2.56 14.87 -0.21
N ARG A 61 -3.53 14.41 -1.01
CA ARG A 61 -4.92 14.90 -0.93
C ARG A 61 -5.80 14.10 0.01
N LEU A 62 -5.58 12.78 0.11
CA LEU A 62 -6.47 11.92 0.89
C LEU A 62 -6.54 12.33 2.37
N PRO A 63 -5.43 12.63 3.07
CA PRO A 63 -5.50 13.06 4.48
C PRO A 63 -6.28 14.37 4.66
N ILE A 64 -6.07 15.33 3.75
CA ILE A 64 -6.78 16.62 3.77
C ILE A 64 -8.29 16.42 3.55
N MET A 65 -8.67 15.51 2.65
CA MET A 65 -10.07 15.19 2.40
C MET A 65 -10.73 14.57 3.64
N LEU A 66 -10.05 13.67 4.33
CA LEU A 66 -10.55 13.04 5.55
C LEU A 66 -10.69 14.04 6.69
N GLU A 67 -9.70 14.92 6.89
CA GLU A 67 -9.75 15.99 7.89
C GLU A 67 -10.92 16.96 7.63
N ARG A 68 -11.16 17.32 6.36
CA ARG A 68 -12.31 18.16 5.98
C ARG A 68 -13.66 17.48 6.25
N ALA A 69 -13.76 16.17 5.99
CA ALA A 69 -14.95 15.39 6.26
C ALA A 69 -15.23 15.33 7.78
N TRP A 70 -14.21 15.00 8.57
CA TRP A 70 -14.29 14.97 10.03
C TRP A 70 -14.72 16.32 10.63
N ARG A 71 -14.12 17.43 10.17
CA ARG A 71 -14.52 18.78 10.62
C ARG A 71 -15.95 19.16 10.23
N THR A 72 -16.43 18.64 9.10
CA THR A 72 -17.81 18.84 8.67
C THR A 72 -18.76 18.15 9.63
N GLU A 73 -18.46 16.93 10.06
CA GLU A 73 -19.25 16.19 11.06
C GLU A 73 -19.26 16.93 12.41
N ILE A 74 -18.11 17.45 12.87
CA ILE A 74 -18.04 18.24 14.11
C ILE A 74 -18.89 19.50 14.00
N ARG A 75 -18.79 20.24 12.88
CA ARG A 75 -19.62 21.44 12.65
C ARG A 75 -21.10 21.09 12.72
N GLU A 76 -21.51 20.00 12.09
CA GLU A 76 -22.92 19.56 12.11
C GLU A 76 -23.39 19.19 13.52
N ALA A 77 -22.49 18.66 14.36
CA ALA A 77 -22.80 18.31 15.75
C ALA A 77 -22.78 19.50 16.72
N THR A 78 -21.93 20.50 16.50
CA THR A 78 -21.62 21.57 17.48
C THR A 78 -22.04 22.97 17.03
N ASN A 79 -22.41 23.15 15.75
CA ASN A 79 -22.60 24.45 15.08
C ASN A 79 -21.37 25.38 15.12
N GLU A 80 -20.17 24.85 15.37
CA GLU A 80 -18.95 25.66 15.30
C GLU A 80 -18.59 26.01 13.84
N PRO A 81 -18.22 27.27 13.55
CA PRO A 81 -17.86 27.68 12.20
C PRO A 81 -16.58 26.97 11.73
N GLN A 82 -16.57 26.50 10.48
CA GLN A 82 -15.41 25.84 9.91
C GLN A 82 -14.30 26.86 9.63
N PRO A 83 -13.06 26.65 10.13
CA PRO A 83 -11.94 27.51 9.81
C PRO A 83 -11.59 27.42 8.32
N ASP A 84 -11.28 28.57 7.71
CA ASP A 84 -10.86 28.68 6.32
C ASP A 84 -9.45 28.10 6.13
N ASP A 85 -9.36 27.02 5.37
CA ASP A 85 -8.11 26.33 5.03
C ASP A 85 -7.49 26.83 3.71
N ARG A 86 -8.08 27.87 3.09
CA ARG A 86 -7.62 28.51 1.84
C ARG A 86 -7.55 27.56 0.65
N LEU A 87 -8.21 26.41 0.72
CA LEU A 87 -8.29 25.45 -0.37
C LEU A 87 -9.66 25.54 -1.05
N PRO A 88 -9.76 25.21 -2.35
CA PRO A 88 -11.03 25.28 -3.07
C PRO A 88 -12.16 24.48 -2.40
N ALA A 89 -13.40 24.97 -2.56
CA ALA A 89 -14.58 24.32 -2.00
C ALA A 89 -14.73 22.87 -2.51
N ARG A 90 -14.48 22.63 -3.81
CA ARG A 90 -14.34 21.28 -4.36
C ARG A 90 -12.88 20.84 -4.31
N TYR A 91 -12.60 19.90 -3.43
CA TYR A 91 -11.27 19.30 -3.26
C TYR A 91 -11.40 17.78 -3.17
N ASN A 92 -10.93 17.09 -4.21
CA ASN A 92 -10.93 15.64 -4.29
C ASN A 92 -9.69 15.14 -5.05
N LEU A 93 -9.62 13.83 -5.34
CA LEU A 93 -8.49 13.23 -6.04
C LEU A 93 -8.31 13.74 -7.48
N TRP A 94 -9.37 14.24 -8.12
CA TRP A 94 -9.37 14.66 -9.53
C TRP A 94 -9.26 16.18 -9.70
N VAL A 95 -9.77 16.95 -8.74
CA VAL A 95 -9.92 18.41 -8.80
C VAL A 95 -9.45 19.03 -7.47
N PRO A 96 -8.67 20.13 -7.48
CA PRO A 96 -8.17 20.91 -8.62
C PRO A 96 -7.06 20.20 -9.40
N ARG A 97 -6.55 20.82 -10.48
CA ARG A 97 -5.33 20.35 -11.15
C ARG A 97 -4.12 20.47 -10.21
N SER A 98 -3.10 19.64 -10.43
CA SER A 98 -1.83 19.77 -9.72
C SER A 98 -1.23 21.16 -9.93
N ALA A 99 -0.73 21.77 -8.85
CA ALA A 99 -0.22 23.13 -8.87
C ALA A 99 1.04 23.26 -8.00
N CYS A 100 1.86 24.26 -8.29
CA CYS A 100 3.02 24.58 -7.46
C CYS A 100 2.56 25.05 -6.07
N PRO A 101 3.11 24.50 -4.97
CA PRO A 101 2.71 24.87 -3.61
C PRO A 101 3.12 26.30 -3.22
N HIS A 102 4.07 26.91 -3.92
CA HIS A 102 4.57 28.25 -3.61
C HIS A 102 3.82 29.35 -4.37
N CYS A 103 3.67 29.22 -5.69
CA CYS A 103 3.09 30.27 -6.54
C CYS A 103 1.67 29.97 -7.04
N GLY A 104 1.16 28.75 -6.82
CA GLY A 104 -0.16 28.34 -7.32
C GLY A 104 -0.23 28.10 -8.83
N HIS A 105 0.91 28.13 -9.55
CA HIS A 105 0.96 27.83 -10.99
C HIS A 105 0.36 26.45 -11.27
N ALA A 106 -0.66 26.40 -12.12
CA ALA A 106 -1.30 25.15 -12.52
C ALA A 106 -0.41 24.41 -13.52
N LEU A 107 0.01 23.20 -13.16
CA LEU A 107 0.93 22.40 -13.97
C LEU A 107 0.25 21.94 -15.27
N SER A 108 0.94 22.18 -16.38
CA SER A 108 0.59 21.67 -17.70
C SER A 108 0.82 20.16 -17.82
N ALA A 109 0.35 19.53 -18.90
CA ALA A 109 0.43 18.08 -19.05
C ALA A 109 1.89 17.57 -19.09
N TRP A 110 2.80 18.29 -19.72
CA TRP A 110 4.21 17.90 -19.79
C TRP A 110 4.94 18.09 -18.45
N GLU A 111 4.51 19.06 -17.64
CA GLU A 111 5.06 19.26 -16.28
C GLU A 111 4.63 18.16 -15.31
N ASN A 112 3.56 17.43 -15.64
CA ASN A 112 3.10 16.26 -14.90
C ASN A 112 3.70 14.94 -15.43
N LEU A 113 4.64 14.97 -16.39
CA LEU A 113 5.25 13.76 -16.90
C LEU A 113 6.22 13.18 -15.83
N PRO A 114 5.94 11.99 -15.26
CA PRO A 114 6.62 11.50 -14.06
C PRO A 114 8.13 11.39 -14.28
N VAL A 115 8.93 11.82 -13.30
CA VAL A 115 10.41 11.88 -13.28
C VAL A 115 11.02 12.76 -14.37
N LEU A 116 10.56 12.66 -15.62
CA LEU A 116 11.10 13.38 -16.77
C LEU A 116 10.93 14.88 -16.62
N SER A 117 9.74 15.35 -16.21
CA SER A 117 9.52 16.78 -16.00
C SER A 117 10.44 17.33 -14.90
N TYR A 118 10.63 16.57 -13.82
CA TYR A 118 11.52 16.95 -12.72
C TYR A 118 12.97 17.09 -13.18
N LEU A 119 13.48 16.13 -13.97
CA LEU A 119 14.85 16.18 -14.49
C LEU A 119 15.05 17.34 -15.46
N LEU A 120 14.13 17.53 -16.41
CA LEU A 120 14.22 18.62 -17.40
C LEU A 120 14.14 20.01 -16.74
N LEU A 121 13.30 20.15 -15.71
CA LEU A 121 13.17 21.38 -14.93
C LEU A 121 14.22 21.52 -13.81
N HIS A 122 15.17 20.58 -13.71
CA HIS A 122 16.20 20.56 -12.67
C HIS A 122 15.64 20.66 -11.25
N GLY A 123 14.50 20.01 -11.02
CA GLY A 123 13.78 20.02 -9.74
C GLY A 123 13.20 21.38 -9.37
N ARG A 124 12.91 22.27 -10.34
CA ARG A 124 12.38 23.62 -10.08
C ARG A 124 11.02 23.83 -10.74
N CYS A 125 10.22 24.73 -10.17
CA CYS A 125 9.01 25.19 -10.83
C CYS A 125 9.35 26.01 -12.08
N SER A 126 8.68 25.76 -13.19
CA SER A 126 8.84 26.50 -14.45
C SER A 126 8.50 27.99 -14.34
N ALA A 127 7.58 28.36 -13.45
CA ALA A 127 7.08 29.72 -13.30
C ALA A 127 7.87 30.53 -12.27
N CYS A 128 8.05 30.02 -11.05
CA CYS A 128 8.69 30.76 -9.94
C CYS A 128 10.12 30.32 -9.61
N GLY A 129 10.63 29.24 -10.22
CA GLY A 129 11.99 28.74 -9.98
C GLY A 129 12.22 28.09 -8.60
N THR A 130 11.20 28.02 -7.73
CA THR A 130 11.28 27.35 -6.43
C THR A 130 11.61 25.87 -6.59
N HIS A 131 12.45 25.35 -5.69
CA HIS A 131 12.81 23.94 -5.67
C HIS A 131 11.63 23.07 -5.24
N ILE A 132 11.36 22.02 -6.03
CA ILE A 132 10.34 21.00 -5.78
C ILE A 132 11.00 19.81 -5.07
N SER A 133 10.34 19.28 -4.05
CA SER A 133 10.86 18.17 -3.24
C SER A 133 11.20 16.95 -4.10
N ALA A 134 12.35 16.32 -3.84
CA ALA A 134 12.73 15.06 -4.47
C ALA A 134 11.81 13.88 -4.08
N ARG A 135 10.94 14.08 -3.09
CA ARG A 135 9.95 13.07 -2.68
C ARG A 135 9.04 12.63 -3.84
N TYR A 136 8.62 13.57 -4.70
CA TYR A 136 7.72 13.26 -5.81
C TYR A 136 8.35 12.26 -6.80
N PRO A 137 9.53 12.53 -7.39
CA PRO A 137 10.17 11.57 -8.28
C PRO A 137 10.63 10.29 -7.56
N LEU A 138 10.96 10.35 -6.27
CA LEU A 138 11.30 9.15 -5.51
C LEU A 138 10.11 8.19 -5.38
N LEU A 139 8.90 8.69 -5.14
CA LEU A 139 7.70 7.86 -5.08
C LEU A 139 7.39 7.23 -6.45
N GLU A 140 7.58 7.99 -7.53
CA GLU A 140 7.40 7.54 -8.91
C GLU A 140 8.38 6.41 -9.26
N ILE A 141 9.67 6.60 -8.94
CA ILE A 141 10.72 5.59 -9.16
C ILE A 141 10.47 4.34 -8.31
N ALA A 142 10.08 4.51 -7.03
CA ALA A 142 9.76 3.38 -6.17
C ALA A 142 8.58 2.55 -6.70
N SER A 143 7.54 3.22 -7.22
CA SER A 143 6.41 2.53 -7.87
C SER A 143 6.84 1.80 -9.14
N ALA A 144 7.68 2.42 -9.98
CA ALA A 144 8.27 1.77 -11.15
C ALA A 144 9.13 0.55 -10.77
N ALA A 145 9.93 0.64 -9.71
CA ALA A 145 10.71 -0.47 -9.20
C ALA A 145 9.81 -1.63 -8.74
N PHE A 146 8.70 -1.35 -8.06
CA PHE A 146 7.73 -2.39 -7.69
C PHE A 146 7.02 -3.00 -8.90
N ALA A 147 6.69 -2.22 -9.93
CA ALA A 147 6.09 -2.74 -11.16
C ALA A 147 7.04 -3.70 -11.88
N VAL A 148 8.30 -3.32 -12.01
CA VAL A 148 9.34 -4.19 -12.59
C VAL A 148 9.58 -5.42 -11.71
N GLY A 149 9.71 -5.24 -10.39
CA GLY A 149 9.89 -6.33 -9.43
C GLY A 149 8.76 -7.37 -9.54
N ALA A 150 7.51 -6.92 -9.57
CA ALA A 150 6.34 -7.79 -9.73
C ALA A 150 6.36 -8.53 -11.07
N LEU A 151 6.68 -7.85 -12.18
CA LEU A 151 6.80 -8.48 -13.49
C LEU A 151 7.92 -9.54 -13.50
N THR A 152 9.06 -9.25 -12.87
CA THR A 152 10.19 -10.20 -12.85
C THR A 152 9.95 -11.39 -11.93
N ALA A 153 9.24 -11.20 -10.81
CA ALA A 153 8.97 -12.26 -9.84
C ALA A 153 7.83 -13.19 -10.26
N PHE A 154 6.77 -12.64 -10.84
CA PHE A 154 5.53 -13.39 -11.14
C PHE A 154 5.22 -13.50 -12.64
N GLY A 155 6.08 -12.94 -13.49
CA GLY A 155 5.89 -12.91 -14.94
C GLY A 155 4.75 -11.98 -15.38
N PRO A 156 4.44 -11.95 -16.69
CA PRO A 156 3.34 -11.18 -17.27
C PRO A 156 1.95 -11.77 -16.93
N THR A 157 1.64 -11.88 -15.65
CA THR A 157 0.45 -12.56 -15.12
C THR A 157 -0.44 -11.61 -14.31
N LEU A 158 -1.68 -12.03 -14.06
CA LEU A 158 -2.57 -11.30 -13.15
C LEU A 158 -2.00 -11.23 -11.72
N MET A 159 -1.18 -12.21 -11.33
CA MET A 159 -0.46 -12.24 -10.06
C MET A 159 0.56 -11.10 -9.96
N ALA A 160 1.30 -10.80 -11.04
CA ALA A 160 2.16 -9.62 -11.07
C ALA A 160 1.38 -8.31 -10.93
N LEU A 161 0.23 -8.20 -11.60
CA LEU A 161 -0.62 -7.00 -11.47
C LEU A 161 -1.15 -6.85 -10.03
N ALA A 162 -1.59 -7.94 -9.41
CA ALA A 162 -2.05 -7.95 -8.03
C ALA A 162 -0.91 -7.62 -7.04
N ALA A 163 0.28 -8.20 -7.22
CA ALA A 163 1.47 -7.89 -6.44
C ALA A 163 1.88 -6.41 -6.57
N PHE A 164 1.86 -5.86 -7.78
CA PHE A 164 2.12 -4.45 -8.01
C PHE A 164 1.06 -3.57 -7.33
N GLY A 165 -0.22 -3.92 -7.42
CA GLY A 165 -1.31 -3.21 -6.73
C GLY A 165 -1.15 -3.21 -5.20
N LEU A 166 -0.78 -4.34 -4.61
CA LEU A 166 -0.43 -4.45 -3.20
C LEU A 166 0.72 -3.50 -2.87
N CYS A 167 1.86 -3.60 -3.56
CA CYS A 167 3.03 -2.76 -3.31
C CYS A 167 2.76 -1.26 -3.52
N ALA A 168 1.99 -0.89 -4.55
CA ALA A 168 1.61 0.51 -4.80
C ALA A 168 0.75 1.07 -3.66
N THR A 169 -0.19 0.28 -3.14
CA THR A 169 -1.02 0.67 -1.99
C THR A 169 -0.17 0.78 -0.71
N LEU A 170 0.74 -0.18 -0.47
CA LEU A 170 1.69 -0.14 0.65
C LEU A 170 2.60 1.09 0.57
N LEU A 171 3.07 1.45 -0.62
CA LEU A 171 3.91 2.62 -0.85
C LEU A 171 3.15 3.92 -0.54
N ALA A 172 1.90 4.03 -0.99
CA ALA A 172 1.05 5.18 -0.69
C ALA A 172 0.74 5.29 0.81
N MET A 173 0.36 4.18 1.46
CA MET A 173 0.11 4.17 2.90
C MET A 173 1.36 4.51 3.72
N SER A 174 2.53 4.00 3.34
CA SER A 174 3.80 4.34 3.99
C SER A 174 4.08 5.84 3.89
N ALA A 175 3.88 6.41 2.69
CA ALA A 175 4.13 7.83 2.48
C ALA A 175 3.12 8.73 3.22
N ILE A 176 1.87 8.29 3.37
CA ILE A 176 0.87 9.00 4.19
C ILE A 176 1.25 8.90 5.66
N ASP A 177 1.58 7.71 6.17
CA ASP A 177 1.89 7.49 7.58
C ASP A 177 3.13 8.28 8.03
N ILE A 178 4.15 8.41 7.16
CA ILE A 178 5.33 9.26 7.43
C ILE A 178 4.94 10.74 7.62
N ASP A 179 3.94 11.23 6.90
CA ASP A 179 3.55 12.64 6.95
C ASP A 179 2.59 12.94 8.09
N THR A 180 1.62 12.05 8.32
CA THR A 180 0.44 12.34 9.13
C THR A 180 0.22 11.37 10.28
N HIS A 181 1.03 10.30 10.39
CA HIS A 181 0.83 9.20 11.34
C HIS A 181 -0.57 8.55 11.23
N LEU A 182 -1.15 8.59 10.03
CA LEU A 182 -2.50 8.11 9.77
C LEU A 182 -2.47 7.07 8.64
N LEU A 183 -3.11 5.93 8.89
CA LEU A 183 -3.37 4.90 7.88
C LEU A 183 -4.87 4.91 7.53
N PRO A 184 -5.26 5.46 6.36
CA PRO A 184 -6.66 5.61 5.99
C PRO A 184 -7.40 4.28 5.86
N ASP A 185 -8.58 4.18 6.45
CA ASP A 185 -9.49 3.04 6.27
C ASP A 185 -9.92 2.86 4.81
N SER A 186 -9.97 3.95 4.05
CA SER A 186 -10.21 3.95 2.61
C SER A 186 -9.12 3.29 1.77
N LEU A 187 -7.96 2.99 2.36
CA LEU A 187 -6.89 2.20 1.72
C LEU A 187 -6.73 0.83 2.40
N THR A 188 -6.70 0.78 3.73
CA THR A 188 -6.46 -0.47 4.47
C THR A 188 -7.58 -1.49 4.30
N LEU A 189 -8.86 -1.07 4.37
CA LEU A 189 -9.98 -2.00 4.25
C LEU A 189 -10.14 -2.54 2.82
N PRO A 190 -10.10 -1.72 1.75
CA PRO A 190 -10.09 -2.26 0.39
C PRO A 190 -8.91 -3.18 0.12
N LEU A 191 -7.72 -2.90 0.68
CA LEU A 191 -6.56 -3.78 0.56
C LEU A 191 -6.80 -5.13 1.23
N LEU A 192 -7.39 -5.16 2.43
CA LEU A 192 -7.77 -6.40 3.12
C LEU A 192 -8.75 -7.22 2.27
N TRP A 193 -9.82 -6.59 1.79
CA TRP A 193 -10.81 -7.26 0.94
C TRP A 193 -10.20 -7.77 -0.37
N ALA A 194 -9.34 -6.98 -1.01
CA ALA A 194 -8.63 -7.39 -2.21
C ALA A 194 -7.77 -8.63 -1.97
N GLY A 195 -7.09 -8.73 -0.81
CA GLY A 195 -6.28 -9.90 -0.45
C GLY A 195 -7.12 -11.17 -0.35
N LEU A 196 -8.25 -11.09 0.35
CA LEU A 196 -9.20 -12.21 0.45
C LEU A 196 -9.76 -12.61 -0.93
N ILE A 197 -10.12 -11.61 -1.76
CA ILE A 197 -10.67 -11.85 -3.09
C ILE A 197 -9.65 -12.54 -4.01
N VAL A 198 -8.42 -12.03 -4.01
CA VAL A 198 -7.33 -12.57 -4.85
C VAL A 198 -6.98 -14.00 -4.43
N ASN A 199 -7.05 -14.31 -3.13
CA ASN A 199 -6.77 -15.64 -2.59
C ASN A 199 -7.95 -16.63 -2.64
N PHE A 200 -9.11 -16.26 -3.20
CA PHE A 200 -10.19 -17.22 -3.46
C PHE A 200 -9.72 -18.42 -4.30
N ASN A 201 -8.83 -18.16 -5.26
CA ASN A 201 -8.27 -19.19 -6.14
C ASN A 201 -6.83 -19.59 -5.74
N GLY A 202 -6.39 -19.25 -4.52
CA GLY A 202 -5.06 -19.62 -4.04
C GLY A 202 -3.90 -18.87 -4.71
N MET A 203 -4.09 -17.62 -5.14
CA MET A 203 -3.09 -16.89 -5.93
C MET A 203 -1.76 -16.66 -5.20
N PHE A 204 -1.79 -16.23 -3.94
CA PHE A 204 -0.61 -16.07 -3.09
C PHE A 204 -0.59 -17.05 -1.93
N THR A 205 -1.77 -17.35 -1.37
CA THR A 205 -1.96 -18.33 -0.30
C THR A 205 -3.37 -18.91 -0.38
N ASN A 206 -3.62 -20.00 0.35
CA ASN A 206 -4.95 -20.59 0.45
C ASN A 206 -5.90 -19.66 1.21
N LEU A 207 -7.19 -19.64 0.83
CA LEU A 207 -8.19 -18.79 1.48
C LEU A 207 -8.26 -18.99 2.99
N HIS A 208 -8.13 -20.23 3.47
CA HIS A 208 -8.10 -20.54 4.90
C HIS A 208 -6.98 -19.78 5.61
N ASP A 209 -5.76 -19.82 5.06
CA ASP A 209 -4.60 -19.16 5.65
C ASP A 209 -4.66 -17.63 5.51
N ALA A 210 -5.28 -17.13 4.44
CA ALA A 210 -5.57 -15.70 4.27
C ALA A 210 -6.56 -15.20 5.33
N VAL A 211 -7.65 -15.93 5.58
CA VAL A 211 -8.64 -15.57 6.62
C VAL A 211 -8.01 -15.62 8.01
N LEU A 212 -7.27 -16.68 8.32
CA LEU A 212 -6.50 -16.75 9.56
C LEU A 212 -5.47 -15.62 9.65
N GLY A 213 -4.82 -15.28 8.55
CA GLY A 213 -3.89 -14.16 8.47
C GLY A 213 -4.56 -12.82 8.77
N ALA A 214 -5.75 -12.58 8.26
CA ALA A 214 -6.52 -11.37 8.58
C ALA A 214 -6.91 -11.31 10.07
N ILE A 215 -7.40 -12.43 10.61
CA ILE A 215 -7.80 -12.55 12.01
C ILE A 215 -6.59 -12.31 12.94
N PHE A 216 -5.52 -13.08 12.75
CA PHE A 216 -4.33 -12.98 13.61
C PHE A 216 -3.59 -11.67 13.39
N GLY A 217 -3.52 -11.17 12.16
CA GLY A 217 -2.90 -9.88 11.86
C GLY A 217 -3.56 -8.72 12.63
N TYR A 218 -4.89 -8.73 12.75
CA TYR A 218 -5.59 -7.75 13.57
C TYR A 218 -5.38 -8.00 15.08
N LEU A 219 -5.65 -9.23 15.53
CA LEU A 219 -5.72 -9.56 16.96
C LEU A 219 -4.36 -9.48 17.67
N VAL A 220 -3.26 -9.80 17.00
CA VAL A 220 -1.92 -9.79 17.61
C VAL A 220 -1.53 -8.38 18.06
N LEU A 221 -1.58 -7.40 17.16
CA LEU A 221 -1.21 -6.03 17.51
C LEU A 221 -2.25 -5.38 18.44
N TRP A 222 -3.53 -5.72 18.27
CA TRP A 222 -4.59 -5.29 19.18
C TRP A 222 -4.35 -5.78 20.62
N ALA A 223 -3.97 -7.05 20.79
CA ALA A 223 -3.66 -7.62 22.11
C ALA A 223 -2.43 -6.95 22.73
N VAL A 224 -1.36 -6.74 21.94
CA VAL A 224 -0.15 -6.03 22.39
C VAL A 224 -0.49 -4.60 22.85
N HIS A 225 -1.31 -3.88 22.07
CA HIS A 225 -1.76 -2.54 22.44
C HIS A 225 -2.50 -2.51 23.78
N TRP A 226 -3.45 -3.43 24.00
CA TRP A 226 -4.18 -3.49 25.27
C TRP A 226 -3.27 -3.84 26.43
N VAL A 227 -2.40 -4.84 26.29
CA VAL A 227 -1.43 -5.20 27.34
C VAL A 227 -0.56 -3.99 27.69
N PHE A 228 -0.05 -3.26 26.69
CA PHE A 228 0.75 -2.06 26.92
C PHE A 228 -0.05 -0.94 27.60
N LYS A 229 -1.30 -0.71 27.16
CA LYS A 229 -2.20 0.29 27.74
C LYS A 229 -2.53 -0.03 29.20
N LEU A 230 -2.77 -1.30 29.55
CA LEU A 230 -3.01 -1.71 30.95
C LEU A 230 -1.76 -1.55 31.82
N VAL A 231 -0.57 -1.90 31.32
CA VAL A 231 0.67 -1.89 32.11
C VAL A 231 1.24 -0.48 32.28
N ARG A 232 1.19 0.34 31.22
CA ARG A 232 1.87 1.65 31.18
C ARG A 232 0.91 2.84 31.24
N GLY A 233 -0.39 2.62 31.05
CA GLY A 233 -1.39 3.70 30.98
C GLY A 233 -1.25 4.61 29.76
N ILE A 234 -0.40 4.25 28.79
CA ILE A 234 -0.09 5.05 27.60
C ILE A 234 -0.60 4.31 26.37
N GLU A 235 -1.13 5.05 25.40
CA GLU A 235 -1.50 4.49 24.10
C GLU A 235 -0.24 4.18 23.30
N GLY A 236 0.06 2.89 23.12
CA GLY A 236 1.35 2.45 22.61
C GLY A 236 1.45 2.30 21.09
N MET A 237 0.33 2.18 20.37
CA MET A 237 0.33 1.89 18.91
C MET A 237 -0.96 2.37 18.26
N GLY A 238 -0.87 2.84 17.01
CA GLY A 238 -2.00 3.32 16.23
C GLY A 238 -2.90 2.18 15.73
N TYR A 239 -4.22 2.38 15.79
CA TYR A 239 -5.20 1.38 15.32
C TYR A 239 -5.09 1.05 13.82
N GLY A 240 -4.48 1.94 13.04
CA GLY A 240 -4.22 1.72 11.62
C GLY A 240 -3.26 0.55 11.36
N ASP A 241 -2.27 0.35 12.23
CA ASP A 241 -1.28 -0.71 12.09
C ASP A 241 -1.92 -2.10 12.18
N PHE A 242 -2.97 -2.25 13.01
CA PHE A 242 -3.69 -3.51 13.18
C PHE A 242 -4.40 -3.90 11.88
N LYS A 243 -5.01 -2.89 11.23
CA LYS A 243 -5.71 -3.08 9.95
C LYS A 243 -4.73 -3.37 8.82
N LEU A 244 -3.57 -2.69 8.81
CA LEU A 244 -2.53 -2.94 7.83
C LEU A 244 -1.95 -4.35 7.96
N LEU A 245 -1.64 -4.81 9.18
CA LEU A 245 -1.14 -6.17 9.39
C LEU A 245 -2.21 -7.23 9.05
N ALA A 246 -3.48 -6.96 9.35
CA ALA A 246 -4.59 -7.80 8.91
C ALA A 246 -4.68 -7.88 7.38
N ALA A 247 -4.53 -6.75 6.68
CA ALA A 247 -4.49 -6.74 5.22
C ALA A 247 -3.31 -7.56 4.70
N LEU A 248 -2.10 -7.38 5.23
CA LEU A 248 -0.93 -8.17 4.85
C LEU A 248 -1.14 -9.68 5.10
N GLY A 249 -1.79 -10.04 6.20
CA GLY A 249 -2.19 -11.42 6.48
C GLY A 249 -3.22 -11.98 5.49
N ALA A 250 -4.16 -11.16 5.03
CA ALA A 250 -5.11 -11.54 3.98
C ALA A 250 -4.43 -11.83 2.62
N TRP A 251 -3.32 -11.15 2.34
CA TRP A 251 -2.56 -11.35 1.10
C TRP A 251 -1.57 -12.52 1.19
N LEU A 252 -0.80 -12.60 2.27
CA LEU A 252 0.36 -13.49 2.39
C LEU A 252 0.11 -14.70 3.30
N GLY A 253 -1.02 -14.72 4.00
CA GLY A 253 -1.39 -15.76 4.96
C GLY A 253 -0.80 -15.56 6.34
N TRP A 254 -1.33 -16.27 7.33
CA TRP A 254 -0.84 -16.22 8.70
C TRP A 254 0.66 -16.61 8.88
N PRO A 255 1.26 -17.55 8.10
CA PRO A 255 2.66 -17.93 8.29
C PRO A 255 3.64 -16.79 7.99
N ALA A 256 3.21 -15.81 7.19
CA ALA A 256 4.02 -14.63 6.85
C ALA A 256 4.07 -13.59 7.98
N LEU A 257 3.06 -13.55 8.86
CA LEU A 257 2.91 -12.50 9.88
C LEU A 257 4.11 -12.38 10.84
N PRO A 258 4.65 -13.48 11.41
CA PRO A 258 5.78 -13.37 12.33
C PRO A 258 7.01 -12.73 11.68
N GLN A 259 7.28 -13.07 10.42
CA GLN A 259 8.39 -12.50 9.66
C GLN A 259 8.18 -11.00 9.41
N ILE A 260 6.97 -10.61 8.99
CA ILE A 260 6.63 -9.20 8.73
C ILE A 260 6.81 -8.37 10.00
N VAL A 261 6.25 -8.83 11.12
CA VAL A 261 6.36 -8.15 12.42
C VAL A 261 7.80 -8.07 12.88
N LEU A 262 8.58 -9.14 12.73
CA LEU A 262 9.99 -9.14 13.12
C LEU A 262 10.81 -8.14 12.29
N ILE A 263 10.66 -8.13 10.97
CA ILE A 263 11.34 -7.18 10.09
C ILE A 263 10.95 -5.76 10.48
N ALA A 264 9.66 -5.51 10.68
CA ALA A 264 9.15 -4.19 11.03
C ALA A 264 9.69 -3.71 12.38
N ALA A 265 9.68 -4.57 13.40
CA ALA A 265 10.18 -4.26 14.74
C ALA A 265 11.69 -3.99 14.73
N VAL A 266 12.48 -4.81 14.05
CA VAL A 266 13.94 -4.63 13.95
C VAL A 266 14.27 -3.35 13.19
N ALA A 267 13.65 -3.13 12.03
CA ALA A 267 13.89 -1.94 11.23
C ALA A 267 13.47 -0.66 11.97
N GLY A 268 12.30 -0.67 12.61
CA GLY A 268 11.80 0.43 13.43
C GLY A 268 12.73 0.73 14.61
N ALA A 269 13.19 -0.30 15.33
CA ALA A 269 14.12 -0.15 16.44
C ALA A 269 15.47 0.43 15.98
N VAL A 270 16.05 -0.10 14.90
CA VAL A 270 17.34 0.39 14.37
C VAL A 270 17.23 1.85 13.94
N ILE A 271 16.18 2.21 13.19
CA ILE A 271 15.99 3.58 12.70
C ILE A 271 15.66 4.54 13.86
N GLY A 272 14.80 4.14 14.78
CA GLY A 272 14.44 4.93 15.97
C GLY A 272 15.66 5.20 16.85
N LEU A 273 16.45 4.16 17.18
CA LEU A 273 17.68 4.31 17.96
C LEU A 273 18.71 5.20 17.25
N ALA A 274 18.89 5.03 15.94
CA ALA A 274 19.80 5.87 15.17
C ALA A 274 19.35 7.34 15.10
N ALA A 275 18.04 7.60 14.99
CA ALA A 275 17.48 8.95 14.99
C ALA A 275 17.65 9.63 16.35
N MET A 276 17.40 8.90 17.44
CA MET A 276 17.65 9.37 18.80
C MET A 276 19.13 9.68 19.03
N TRP A 277 20.04 8.78 18.62
CA TRP A 277 21.47 8.99 18.81
C TRP A 277 22.01 10.20 18.04
N ARG A 278 21.42 10.51 16.88
CA ARG A 278 21.74 11.71 16.08
C ARG A 278 21.07 12.98 16.61
N GLY A 279 20.34 12.91 17.73
CA GLY A 279 19.62 14.05 18.32
C GLY A 279 18.47 14.56 17.45
N ARG A 280 17.97 13.75 16.51
CA ARG A 280 16.90 14.14 15.57
C ARG A 280 15.50 13.78 16.04
N MET A 281 15.38 13.03 17.13
CA MET A 281 14.11 12.54 17.67
C MET A 281 14.22 12.43 19.18
N ARG A 282 13.18 12.86 19.89
CA ARG A 282 13.05 12.65 21.33
C ARG A 282 12.44 11.29 21.61
N PHE A 283 12.73 10.71 22.78
CA PHE A 283 12.17 9.41 23.16
C PHE A 283 10.64 9.38 23.20
N GLU A 284 10.01 10.55 23.41
CA GLU A 284 8.55 10.68 23.47
C GLU A 284 7.89 10.90 22.10
N GLU A 285 8.66 11.14 21.03
CA GLU A 285 8.09 11.34 19.70
C GLU A 285 7.67 9.99 19.10
N PRO A 286 6.39 9.83 18.71
CA PRO A 286 5.91 8.58 18.14
C PRO A 286 6.52 8.35 16.76
N LEU A 287 7.04 7.14 16.54
CA LEU A 287 7.58 6.70 15.25
C LEU A 287 6.44 6.05 14.43
N PRO A 288 6.20 6.46 13.17
CA PRO A 288 5.20 5.81 12.32
C PRO A 288 5.61 4.37 12.04
N PHE A 289 4.80 3.40 12.50
CA PHE A 289 5.13 1.97 12.37
C PHE A 289 4.69 1.39 11.02
N GLY A 290 3.71 2.01 10.35
CA GLY A 290 3.16 1.59 9.06
C GLY A 290 4.19 1.39 7.95
N PRO A 291 5.18 2.29 7.74
CA PRO A 291 6.23 2.11 6.74
C PRO A 291 7.07 0.86 6.96
N PHE A 292 7.30 0.48 8.22
CA PHE A 292 8.07 -0.71 8.56
C PHE A 292 7.28 -1.98 8.30
N LEU A 293 5.98 -1.99 8.62
CA LEU A 293 5.06 -3.08 8.26
C LEU A 293 4.95 -3.24 6.74
N ALA A 294 4.79 -2.13 6.01
CA ALA A 294 4.72 -2.12 4.56
C ALA A 294 6.02 -2.65 3.92
N ALA A 295 7.18 -2.22 4.42
CA ALA A 295 8.47 -2.73 3.97
C ALA A 295 8.63 -4.24 4.26
N GLY A 296 8.25 -4.69 5.46
CA GLY A 296 8.26 -6.11 5.82
C GLY A 296 7.31 -6.96 4.96
N GLY A 297 6.13 -6.43 4.64
CA GLY A 297 5.16 -7.06 3.75
C GLY A 297 5.68 -7.17 2.31
N ALA A 298 6.21 -6.08 1.76
CA ALA A 298 6.79 -6.07 0.41
C ALA A 298 8.01 -7.01 0.33
N PHE A 299 8.89 -7.00 1.35
CA PHE A 299 10.02 -7.93 1.42
C PHE A 299 9.54 -9.39 1.43
N THR A 300 8.55 -9.71 2.27
CA THR A 300 8.00 -11.07 2.39
C THR A 300 7.30 -11.52 1.11
N LEU A 301 6.66 -10.61 0.37
CA LEU A 301 6.06 -10.90 -0.93
C LEU A 301 7.10 -11.36 -1.97
N PHE A 302 8.25 -10.68 -2.06
CA PHE A 302 9.26 -10.97 -3.09
C PHE A 302 10.27 -12.04 -2.69
N VAL A 303 10.62 -12.11 -1.40
CA VAL A 303 11.64 -13.05 -0.88
C VAL A 303 10.99 -14.33 -0.34
N GLY A 304 9.69 -14.32 -0.09
CA GLY A 304 8.97 -15.41 0.57
C GLY A 304 9.15 -15.37 2.09
N THR A 305 8.97 -16.52 2.74
CA THR A 305 9.01 -16.67 4.21
C THR A 305 10.23 -17.48 4.68
N PRO A 306 11.48 -17.04 4.42
CA PRO A 306 12.67 -17.77 4.84
C PRO A 306 12.71 -18.04 6.35
N LEU A 307 12.14 -17.16 7.18
CA LEU A 307 12.06 -17.40 8.62
C LEU A 307 11.18 -18.60 8.96
N TYR A 308 10.03 -18.73 8.29
CA TYR A 308 9.12 -19.86 8.49
C TYR A 308 9.78 -21.17 8.05
N LEU A 309 10.43 -21.17 6.88
CA LEU A 309 11.18 -22.31 6.37
C LEU A 309 12.33 -22.71 7.30
N ALA A 310 13.06 -21.74 7.86
CA ALA A 310 14.15 -22.00 8.80
C ALA A 310 13.69 -22.61 10.13
N LEU A 311 12.44 -22.38 10.53
CA LEU A 311 11.84 -22.92 11.75
C LEU A 311 11.20 -24.32 11.54
N GLY A 312 11.41 -24.94 10.37
CA GLY A 312 10.93 -26.29 10.06
C GLY A 312 9.52 -26.33 9.46
N GLY A 313 9.07 -25.22 8.88
CA GLY A 313 7.82 -25.12 8.11
C GLY A 313 7.91 -25.67 6.69
#